data_AF-A0A2V8AS63-F1
#
_entry.id   AF-A0A2V8AS63-F1
#
_cell.length_a   1.000
_cell.length_b   1.000
_cell.length_c   1.000
_cell.angle_alpha   90.00
_cell.angle_beta   90.00
_cell.angle_gamma   90.00
#
_symmetry.space_group_name_H-M   'P 1'
#
loop_
_entity.id
_entity.type
_entity.pdbx_description
1 polymer ?
#
loop_
_entity_poly.entity_id
_entity_poly.type
_entity_poly.pdbx_seq_one_letter_code
_entity_poly.pdbx_strand_id
1 'polypeptide(L)'
;MTKDTTFDAACALIEAALGGARRAELLEGLTLPRLRDYMRSNSFEERFVRRFDAETRREGFHVLHDWDGKADKVGRDIIPIDVLGYLIDTRGAGPHDPYAVAILLDYYYVHLLSLLAMRIWDEGDADANLDRVAGMLRQLQGPNGGGQLFADDAETLILIATSHFELVERGYEQLLARIRTLSRTHQTNIALGHAASMGSHLRFGFQATYARDTIAMRDDNAADYPWLCFALLTVMQEYARLHDAGVQGPSRDRVVEALLNGLSPDPRAFIGEPPASLSRCERERTEFRAMFRQYRDDLLAEFERLRPDDRIYSPLSFFFNFSHNVLKGTIVDALLRGRAWDLSFNDLLTGLGPKDESKAALARTLMGYARTSPDRIRGRLMPVIVFDPDAGREAFRIAMRKLRE
;
A
#
# COMPACT_ATOMS: atom_id res chain seq x y z
N MET A 1 38.20 -5.62 3.52
CA MET A 1 37.24 -5.50 2.40
C MET A 1 36.53 -6.83 2.24
N THR A 2 35.44 -7.04 2.97
CA THR A 2 34.68 -8.29 2.97
C THR A 2 33.43 -8.08 2.14
N LYS A 3 33.28 -8.91 1.09
CA LYS A 3 32.26 -8.87 0.03
C LYS A 3 30.93 -8.24 0.47
N ASP A 4 30.54 -7.19 -0.23
CA ASP A 4 29.23 -6.55 -0.14
C ASP A 4 28.11 -7.60 -0.27
N THR A 5 27.10 -7.56 0.61
CA THR A 5 25.95 -8.47 0.51
C THR A 5 25.11 -8.08 -0.68
N THR A 6 25.07 -8.93 -1.71
CA THR A 6 24.37 -8.65 -2.97
C THR A 6 22.86 -8.90 -2.84
N PHE A 7 22.07 -8.45 -3.83
CA PHE A 7 20.63 -8.68 -3.84
C PHE A 7 20.32 -10.18 -3.93
N ASP A 8 21.06 -10.90 -4.77
CA ASP A 8 20.95 -12.36 -4.90
C ASP A 8 21.20 -13.08 -3.58
N ALA A 9 22.27 -12.70 -2.86
CA ALA A 9 22.60 -13.27 -1.57
C ALA A 9 21.54 -12.97 -0.50
N ALA A 10 20.97 -11.75 -0.51
CA ALA A 10 19.90 -11.37 0.41
C ALA A 10 18.61 -12.18 0.15
N CYS A 11 18.23 -12.35 -1.12
CA CYS A 11 17.08 -13.18 -1.48
C CYS A 11 17.30 -14.65 -1.09
N ALA A 12 18.49 -15.21 -1.35
CA ALA A 12 18.80 -16.59 -0.96
C ALA A 12 18.71 -16.83 0.56
N LEU A 13 19.07 -15.82 1.38
CA LEU A 13 18.90 -15.88 2.82
C LEU A 13 17.42 -15.95 3.23
N ILE A 14 16.57 -15.10 2.64
CA ILE A 14 15.13 -15.11 2.94
C ILE A 14 14.48 -16.39 2.42
N GLU A 15 14.77 -16.82 1.20
CA GLU A 15 14.27 -18.10 0.65
C GLU A 15 14.63 -19.28 1.56
N ALA A 16 15.85 -19.32 2.10
CA ALA A 16 16.25 -20.35 3.05
C ALA A 16 15.53 -20.26 4.40
N ALA A 17 15.19 -19.05 4.85
CA ALA A 17 14.43 -18.84 6.09
C ALA A 17 12.94 -19.22 5.94
N LEU A 18 12.35 -18.95 4.77
CA LEU A 18 10.96 -19.28 4.46
C LEU A 18 10.78 -20.75 4.04
N GLY A 19 11.84 -21.38 3.52
CA GLY A 19 11.82 -22.74 3.00
C GLY A 19 12.10 -23.85 4.03
N GLY A 20 11.56 -25.04 3.76
CA GLY A 20 11.91 -26.28 4.45
C GLY A 20 11.51 -26.34 5.94
N ALA A 21 12.25 -27.13 6.72
CA ALA A 21 12.03 -27.29 8.16
C ALA A 21 12.49 -26.07 8.98
N ARG A 22 13.32 -25.19 8.40
CA ARG A 22 13.97 -24.08 9.11
C ARG A 22 12.97 -23.09 9.72
N ARG A 23 11.87 -22.80 9.02
CA ARG A 23 10.81 -21.94 9.59
C ARG A 23 10.15 -22.59 10.81
N ALA A 24 9.88 -23.90 10.75
CA ALA A 24 9.33 -24.62 11.89
C ALA A 24 10.30 -24.66 13.07
N GLU A 25 11.60 -24.86 12.80
CA GLU A 25 12.68 -24.79 13.79
C GLU A 25 12.79 -23.39 14.43
N LEU A 26 12.64 -22.31 13.63
CA LEU A 26 12.62 -20.94 14.14
C LEU A 26 11.43 -20.68 15.07
N LEU A 27 10.26 -21.27 14.79
CA LEU A 27 9.07 -21.12 15.61
C LEU A 27 9.11 -21.98 16.88
N GLU A 28 9.86 -23.07 16.89
CA GLU A 28 9.92 -24.00 18.01
C GLU A 28 10.48 -23.31 19.27
N GLY A 29 9.64 -23.19 20.30
CA GLY A 29 10.01 -22.56 21.56
C GLY A 29 10.24 -21.04 21.48
N LEU A 30 9.81 -20.39 20.40
CA LEU A 30 9.90 -18.94 20.25
C LEU A 30 8.76 -18.26 21.04
N THR A 31 9.15 -17.45 22.03
CA THR A 31 8.23 -16.61 22.82
C THR A 31 8.25 -15.18 22.27
N LEU A 32 7.25 -14.36 22.62
CA LEU A 32 7.22 -12.96 22.16
C LEU A 32 8.49 -12.16 22.54
N PRO A 33 9.06 -12.27 23.77
CA PRO A 33 10.33 -11.63 24.09
C PRO A 33 11.50 -12.14 23.24
N ARG A 34 11.60 -13.46 23.01
CA ARG A 34 12.67 -14.03 22.18
C ARG A 34 12.53 -13.62 20.72
N LEU A 35 11.31 -13.52 20.20
CA LEU A 35 11.03 -12.98 18.87
C LEU A 35 11.41 -11.50 18.78
N ARG A 36 11.14 -10.71 19.82
CA ARG A 36 11.58 -9.30 19.89
C ARG A 36 13.10 -9.20 19.78
N ASP A 37 13.82 -10.00 20.56
CA ASP A 37 15.29 -10.01 20.53
C ASP A 37 15.81 -10.43 19.16
N TYR A 38 15.21 -11.47 18.57
CA TYR A 38 15.51 -11.93 17.20
C TYR A 38 15.36 -10.82 16.15
N MET A 39 14.24 -10.11 16.16
CA MET A 39 13.96 -9.01 15.23
C MET A 39 14.89 -7.81 15.45
N ARG A 40 15.25 -7.51 16.71
CA ARG A 40 16.15 -6.39 17.04
C ARG A 40 17.56 -6.61 16.52
N SER A 41 18.08 -7.83 16.67
CA SER A 41 19.44 -8.16 16.20
C SER A 41 19.49 -8.45 14.70
N ASN A 42 18.35 -8.71 14.05
CA ASN A 42 18.29 -9.23 12.68
C ASN A 42 19.22 -10.45 12.52
N SER A 43 19.22 -11.37 13.48
CA SER A 43 20.35 -12.30 13.73
C SER A 43 20.94 -13.02 12.50
N PHE A 44 20.12 -13.37 11.50
CA PHE A 44 20.60 -14.04 10.26
C PHE A 44 20.67 -13.09 9.06
N GLU A 45 19.96 -11.97 9.13
CA GLU A 45 19.71 -11.02 8.06
C GLU A 45 20.51 -9.70 8.23
N GLU A 46 21.19 -9.53 9.36
CA GLU A 46 21.73 -8.26 9.88
C GLU A 46 22.52 -7.48 8.83
N ARG A 47 23.37 -8.18 8.08
CA ARG A 47 24.27 -7.55 7.12
C ARG A 47 23.53 -6.90 5.96
N PHE A 48 22.58 -7.60 5.34
CA PHE A 48 21.84 -7.01 4.21
C PHE A 48 20.80 -6.01 4.70
N VAL A 49 20.11 -6.29 5.81
CA VAL A 49 19.11 -5.37 6.38
C VAL A 49 19.76 -4.03 6.70
N ARG A 50 20.90 -4.05 7.40
CA ARG A 50 21.65 -2.82 7.72
C ARG A 50 22.10 -2.06 6.47
N ARG A 51 22.58 -2.76 5.44
CA ARG A 51 23.05 -2.11 4.21
C ARG A 51 21.86 -1.49 3.45
N PHE A 52 20.85 -2.28 3.16
CA PHE A 52 19.73 -1.89 2.30
C PHE A 52 18.88 -0.83 2.99
N ASP A 53 18.65 -0.91 4.30
CA ASP A 53 17.97 0.16 5.06
C ASP A 53 18.77 1.46 5.02
N ALA A 54 20.09 1.41 5.24
CA ALA A 54 20.93 2.60 5.16
C ALA A 54 20.96 3.22 3.75
N GLU A 55 20.97 2.41 2.69
CA GLU A 55 20.92 2.88 1.30
C GLU A 55 19.55 3.51 0.98
N THR A 56 18.47 2.84 1.38
CA THR A 56 17.10 3.32 1.13
C THR A 56 16.79 4.61 1.90
N ARG A 57 17.29 4.74 3.13
CA ARG A 57 17.20 5.99 3.91
C ARG A 57 17.97 7.15 3.29
N ARG A 58 19.13 6.89 2.65
CA ARG A 58 19.86 7.94 1.89
C ARG A 58 19.09 8.41 0.66
N GLU A 59 18.31 7.52 0.06
CA GLU A 59 17.39 7.83 -1.05
C GLU A 59 16.15 8.60 -0.58
N GLY A 60 15.84 8.56 0.73
CA GLY A 60 14.78 9.35 1.36
C GLY A 60 13.60 8.53 1.87
N PHE A 61 13.76 7.20 2.02
CA PHE A 61 12.69 6.30 2.45
C PHE A 61 13.05 5.54 3.73
N HIS A 62 12.15 5.52 4.69
CA HIS A 62 12.25 4.83 5.97
C HIS A 62 11.38 3.56 5.98
N VAL A 63 11.62 2.66 5.02
CA VAL A 63 10.78 1.46 4.75
C VAL A 63 10.45 0.62 5.99
N LEU A 64 11.40 0.46 6.91
CA LEU A 64 11.22 -0.37 8.10
C LEU A 64 10.66 0.37 9.31
N HIS A 65 10.61 1.71 9.28
CA HIS A 65 10.38 2.53 10.46
C HIS A 65 9.17 3.45 10.28
N ASP A 66 8.34 3.53 11.31
CA ASP A 66 7.20 4.44 11.31
C ASP A 66 7.62 5.88 11.62
N TRP A 67 6.79 6.84 11.21
CA TRP A 67 6.88 8.22 11.67
C TRP A 67 6.05 8.40 12.95
N ASP A 68 6.70 8.74 14.06
CA ASP A 68 6.00 9.13 15.29
C ASP A 68 5.50 10.56 15.15
N GLY A 69 4.25 10.71 14.68
CA GLY A 69 3.61 12.02 14.51
C GLY A 69 3.42 12.82 15.80
N LYS A 70 3.54 12.20 16.99
CA LYS A 70 3.48 12.92 18.28
C LYS A 70 4.86 13.44 18.69
N ALA A 71 5.90 12.66 18.46
CA ALA A 71 7.27 13.04 18.76
C ALA A 71 7.99 13.75 17.61
N ASP A 72 7.33 13.88 16.45
CA ASP A 72 7.82 14.53 15.23
C ASP A 72 9.18 13.98 14.76
N LYS A 73 9.30 12.64 14.79
CA LYS A 73 10.54 11.94 14.44
C LYS A 73 10.28 10.52 13.95
N VAL A 74 11.25 9.96 13.24
CA VAL A 74 11.25 8.53 12.89
C VAL A 74 11.39 7.67 14.14
N GLY A 75 10.58 6.61 14.21
CA GLY A 75 10.61 5.61 15.27
C GLY A 75 11.97 4.94 15.40
N ARG A 76 12.33 4.59 16.65
CA ARG A 76 13.63 3.95 16.93
C ARG A 76 13.63 2.48 16.51
N ASP A 77 12.57 1.77 16.86
CA ASP A 77 12.38 0.37 16.50
C ASP A 77 11.74 0.29 15.10
N ILE A 78 11.79 -0.90 14.48
CA ILE A 78 11.09 -1.16 13.21
C ILE A 78 9.62 -1.48 13.48
N ILE A 79 8.74 -1.23 12.51
CA ILE A 79 7.29 -1.39 12.63
C ILE A 79 6.87 -2.77 13.22
N PRO A 80 7.43 -3.92 12.78
CA PRO A 80 7.10 -5.22 13.38
C PRO A 80 7.38 -5.32 14.89
N ILE A 81 8.46 -4.67 15.36
CA ILE A 81 8.83 -4.65 16.77
C ILE A 81 7.86 -3.78 17.56
N ASP A 82 7.41 -2.65 17.01
CA ASP A 82 6.40 -1.80 17.65
C ASP A 82 5.06 -2.55 17.82
N VAL A 83 4.63 -3.28 16.79
CA VAL A 83 3.41 -4.12 16.87
C VAL A 83 3.56 -5.25 17.89
N LEU A 84 4.72 -5.93 17.91
CA LEU A 84 5.03 -6.92 18.93
C LEU A 84 5.04 -6.30 20.33
N GLY A 85 5.64 -5.11 20.45
CA GLY A 85 5.60 -4.19 21.59
C GLY A 85 4.22 -4.07 22.19
N TYR A 86 3.33 -3.51 21.37
CA TYR A 86 1.93 -3.29 21.67
C TYR A 86 1.22 -4.59 22.10
N LEU A 87 1.48 -5.71 21.43
CA LEU A 87 0.87 -6.99 21.79
C LEU A 87 1.29 -7.47 23.18
N ILE A 88 2.59 -7.39 23.50
CA ILE A 88 3.11 -7.74 24.84
C ILE A 88 2.44 -6.87 25.90
N ASP A 89 2.37 -5.57 25.67
CA ASP A 89 1.81 -4.62 26.65
C ASP A 89 0.29 -4.82 26.84
N THR A 90 -0.41 -5.21 25.77
CA THR A 90 -1.87 -5.42 25.79
C THR A 90 -2.26 -6.77 26.40
N ARG A 91 -1.52 -7.85 26.11
CA ARG A 91 -1.84 -9.21 26.57
C ARG A 91 -1.21 -9.58 27.92
N GLY A 92 -0.14 -8.91 28.33
CA GLY A 92 0.60 -9.22 29.56
C GLY A 92 1.19 -10.64 29.56
N ALA A 93 1.27 -11.27 30.73
CA ALA A 93 1.81 -12.63 30.94
C ALA A 93 0.84 -13.75 30.52
N GLY A 94 0.04 -13.52 29.47
CA GLY A 94 -0.88 -14.53 28.92
C GLY A 94 -0.15 -15.79 28.44
N PRO A 95 -0.91 -16.87 28.16
CA PRO A 95 -0.33 -18.13 27.69
C PRO A 95 0.42 -17.92 26.37
N HIS A 96 1.39 -18.81 26.11
CA HIS A 96 2.08 -18.86 24.83
C HIS A 96 1.08 -19.02 23.68
N ASP A 97 1.17 -18.13 22.70
CA ASP A 97 0.32 -18.13 21.51
C ASP A 97 1.21 -18.35 20.27
N PRO A 98 1.36 -19.60 19.81
CA PRO A 98 2.20 -19.92 18.65
C PRO A 98 1.68 -19.25 17.37
N TYR A 99 0.38 -18.96 17.31
CA TYR A 99 -0.24 -18.31 16.18
C TYR A 99 0.17 -16.85 16.06
N ALA A 100 0.14 -16.12 17.18
CA ALA A 100 0.62 -14.74 17.24
C ALA A 100 2.11 -14.62 16.90
N VAL A 101 2.93 -15.56 17.39
CA VAL A 101 4.37 -15.62 17.09
C VAL A 101 4.59 -15.83 15.58
N ALA A 102 3.85 -16.75 14.95
CA ALA A 102 3.96 -17.00 13.52
C ALA A 102 3.56 -15.79 12.66
N ILE A 103 2.44 -15.13 12.97
CA ILE A 103 2.01 -13.92 12.24
C ILE A 103 3.03 -12.79 12.39
N LEU A 104 3.56 -12.57 13.60
CA LEU A 104 4.55 -11.52 13.84
C LEU A 104 5.86 -11.79 13.11
N LEU A 105 6.33 -13.04 13.10
CA LEU A 105 7.51 -13.42 12.32
C LEU A 105 7.28 -13.17 10.82
N ASP A 106 6.12 -13.52 10.30
CA ASP A 106 5.82 -13.28 8.89
C ASP A 106 5.70 -11.78 8.60
N TYR A 107 5.10 -11.01 9.51
CA TYR A 107 5.00 -9.55 9.37
C TYR A 107 6.37 -8.87 9.35
N TYR A 108 7.34 -9.41 10.09
CA TYR A 108 8.74 -9.01 9.99
C TYR A 108 9.31 -9.32 8.61
N TYR A 109 9.13 -10.54 8.10
CA TYR A 109 9.59 -10.89 6.75
C TYR A 109 8.92 -10.06 5.66
N VAL A 110 7.64 -9.68 5.79
CA VAL A 110 6.98 -8.76 4.85
C VAL A 110 7.74 -7.43 4.76
N HIS A 111 8.18 -6.85 5.88
CA HIS A 111 8.95 -5.61 5.85
C HIS A 111 10.33 -5.80 5.23
N LEU A 112 10.96 -6.96 5.41
CA LEU A 112 12.20 -7.28 4.70
C LEU A 112 11.96 -7.45 3.20
N LEU A 113 10.84 -8.06 2.79
CA LEU A 113 10.44 -8.15 1.39
C LEU A 113 10.11 -6.78 0.79
N SER A 114 9.48 -5.88 1.53
CA SER A 114 9.30 -4.47 1.15
C SER A 114 10.63 -3.76 0.96
N LEU A 115 11.61 -4.01 1.84
CA LEU A 115 12.96 -3.47 1.68
C LEU A 115 13.64 -4.04 0.43
N LEU A 116 13.53 -5.34 0.17
CA LEU A 116 14.04 -5.95 -1.06
C LEU A 116 13.35 -5.38 -2.31
N ALA A 117 12.03 -5.17 -2.28
CA ALA A 117 11.27 -4.60 -3.38
C ALA A 117 11.80 -3.20 -3.78
N MET A 118 12.30 -2.43 -2.81
CA MET A 118 12.94 -1.13 -3.05
C MET A 118 14.36 -1.23 -3.64
N ARG A 119 14.97 -2.43 -3.62
CA ARG A 119 16.36 -2.69 -4.05
C ARG A 119 16.47 -3.61 -5.27
N ILE A 120 15.36 -3.89 -5.97
CA ILE A 120 15.36 -4.78 -7.16
C ILE A 120 16.26 -4.30 -8.31
N TRP A 121 16.66 -3.02 -8.32
CA TRP A 121 17.57 -2.45 -9.33
C TRP A 121 19.05 -2.54 -8.96
N ASP A 122 19.39 -3.04 -7.78
CA ASP A 122 20.77 -3.05 -7.29
C ASP A 122 21.67 -4.03 -8.04
N GLU A 123 21.11 -5.07 -8.64
CA GLU A 123 21.85 -6.15 -9.29
C GLU A 123 20.98 -6.87 -10.32
N GLY A 124 21.49 -7.12 -11.52
CA GLY A 124 20.81 -7.97 -12.51
C GLY A 124 19.56 -7.33 -13.13
N ASP A 125 18.58 -8.17 -13.47
CA ASP A 125 17.34 -7.77 -14.12
C ASP A 125 16.26 -7.44 -13.08
N ALA A 126 15.75 -6.20 -13.10
CA ALA A 126 14.83 -5.70 -12.09
C ALA A 126 13.46 -6.39 -12.14
N ASP A 127 12.97 -6.76 -13.32
CA ASP A 127 11.72 -7.51 -13.48
C ASP A 127 11.86 -8.90 -12.85
N ALA A 128 12.92 -9.63 -13.19
CA ALA A 128 13.19 -10.95 -12.62
C ALA A 128 13.37 -10.91 -11.10
N ASN A 129 13.99 -9.86 -10.58
CA ASN A 129 14.14 -9.65 -9.14
C ASN A 129 12.81 -9.40 -8.45
N LEU A 130 11.93 -8.59 -9.06
CA LEU A 130 10.60 -8.33 -8.51
C LEU A 130 9.73 -9.60 -8.53
N ASP A 131 9.82 -10.40 -9.59
CA ASP A 131 9.20 -11.73 -9.68
C ASP A 131 9.68 -12.68 -8.58
N ARG A 132 10.98 -12.64 -8.25
CA ARG A 132 11.56 -13.41 -7.14
C ARG A 132 11.01 -12.96 -5.80
N VAL A 133 10.90 -11.65 -5.56
CA VAL A 133 10.25 -11.10 -4.35
C VAL A 133 8.79 -11.55 -4.28
N ALA A 134 8.05 -11.54 -5.39
CA ALA A 134 6.68 -12.05 -5.45
C ALA A 134 6.62 -13.55 -5.13
N GLY A 135 7.61 -14.33 -5.57
CA GLY A 135 7.76 -15.74 -5.20
C GLY A 135 7.92 -15.94 -3.69
N MET A 136 8.78 -15.18 -3.03
CA MET A 136 8.96 -15.21 -1.58
C MET A 136 7.71 -14.78 -0.82
N LEU A 137 7.00 -13.73 -1.29
CA LEU A 137 5.72 -13.31 -0.71
C LEU A 137 4.66 -14.42 -0.77
N ARG A 138 4.56 -15.13 -1.91
CA ARG A 138 3.65 -16.28 -2.03
C ARG A 138 4.01 -17.43 -1.11
N GLN A 139 5.30 -17.71 -0.90
CA GLN A 139 5.74 -18.72 0.06
C GLN A 139 5.38 -18.33 1.49
N LEU A 140 5.64 -17.07 1.85
CA LEU A 140 5.35 -16.52 3.18
C LEU A 140 3.86 -16.61 3.53
N GLN A 141 2.98 -16.30 2.58
CA GLN A 141 1.53 -16.30 2.76
C GLN A 141 0.88 -17.67 2.47
N GLY A 142 1.67 -18.66 2.08
CA GLY A 142 1.22 -19.99 1.70
C GLY A 142 0.95 -20.92 2.89
N PRO A 143 0.73 -22.23 2.64
CA PRO A 143 0.40 -23.21 3.68
C PRO A 143 1.42 -23.35 4.82
N ASN A 144 2.68 -22.95 4.58
CA ASN A 144 3.76 -23.00 5.57
C ASN A 144 3.91 -21.70 6.36
N GLY A 145 3.12 -20.67 6.05
CA GLY A 145 3.07 -19.40 6.76
C GLY A 145 2.19 -19.43 8.01
N GLY A 146 2.01 -18.26 8.62
CA GLY A 146 1.15 -17.99 9.77
C GLY A 146 -0.33 -17.79 9.39
N GLY A 147 -0.68 -17.97 8.11
CA GLY A 147 -2.06 -17.90 7.60
C GLY A 147 -2.62 -16.49 7.39
N GLN A 148 -1.84 -15.44 7.69
CA GLN A 148 -2.22 -14.05 7.42
C GLN A 148 -1.80 -13.66 6.00
N LEU A 149 -2.75 -13.10 5.24
CA LEU A 149 -2.47 -12.45 3.96
C LEU A 149 -2.07 -11.00 4.20
N PHE A 150 -1.06 -10.51 3.51
CA PHE A 150 -0.55 -9.14 3.66
C PHE A 150 -0.77 -8.34 2.37
N ALA A 151 -0.32 -8.86 1.23
CA ALA A 151 -0.46 -8.25 -0.09
C ALA A 151 -0.63 -9.31 -1.18
N ASP A 152 -1.26 -8.94 -2.29
CA ASP A 152 -1.46 -9.86 -3.43
C ASP A 152 -0.19 -10.06 -4.26
N ASP A 153 0.66 -9.03 -4.33
CA ASP A 153 1.82 -8.96 -5.20
C ASP A 153 2.98 -8.13 -4.60
N ALA A 154 4.15 -8.19 -5.24
CA ALA A 154 5.36 -7.50 -4.76
C ALA A 154 5.32 -5.99 -5.08
N GLU A 155 4.59 -5.60 -6.11
CA GLU A 155 4.31 -4.22 -6.48
C GLU A 155 3.60 -3.47 -5.34
N THR A 156 2.68 -4.15 -4.65
CA THR A 156 2.01 -3.61 -3.46
C THR A 156 2.98 -3.45 -2.29
N LEU A 157 4.04 -4.26 -2.20
CA LEU A 157 5.07 -4.06 -1.17
C LEU A 157 5.84 -2.75 -1.38
N ILE A 158 6.03 -2.31 -2.63
CA ILE A 158 6.60 -0.98 -2.95
C ILE A 158 5.66 0.11 -2.46
N LEU A 159 4.35 0.00 -2.75
CA LEU A 159 3.35 0.94 -2.25
C LEU A 159 3.37 1.03 -0.72
N ILE A 160 3.42 -0.11 -0.01
CA ILE A 160 3.48 -0.13 1.46
C ILE A 160 4.80 0.50 1.95
N ALA A 161 5.93 0.18 1.32
CA ALA A 161 7.25 0.67 1.68
C ALA A 161 7.34 2.21 1.63
N THR A 162 6.68 2.83 0.66
CA THR A 162 6.69 4.28 0.45
C THR A 162 5.50 5.00 1.06
N SER A 163 4.58 4.29 1.72
CA SER A 163 3.39 4.91 2.30
C SER A 163 3.67 5.49 3.69
N HIS A 164 4.76 6.19 3.93
CA HIS A 164 5.05 6.82 5.23
C HIS A 164 5.27 8.32 5.05
N PHE A 165 5.19 9.09 6.13
CA PHE A 165 5.60 10.48 6.07
C PHE A 165 7.13 10.54 5.88
N GLU A 166 7.56 11.21 4.81
CA GLU A 166 8.98 11.37 4.49
C GLU A 166 9.32 12.86 4.39
N LEU A 167 10.38 13.27 5.09
CA LEU A 167 10.88 14.65 5.03
C LEU A 167 11.53 14.98 3.68
N VAL A 168 11.91 13.97 2.91
CA VAL A 168 12.72 14.10 1.69
C VAL A 168 11.92 13.60 0.48
N GLU A 169 11.23 14.52 -0.19
CA GLU A 169 10.32 14.16 -1.28
C GLU A 169 11.03 13.73 -2.59
N ARG A 170 12.30 14.10 -2.79
CA ARG A 170 13.06 13.75 -4.01
C ARG A 170 13.16 12.24 -4.24
N GLY A 171 13.02 11.42 -3.19
CA GLY A 171 13.04 9.96 -3.28
C GLY A 171 11.90 9.45 -4.16
N TYR A 172 10.72 10.05 -4.06
CA TYR A 172 9.53 9.68 -4.85
C TYR A 172 9.75 9.90 -6.35
N GLU A 173 10.40 11.00 -6.73
CA GLU A 173 10.72 11.28 -8.14
C GLU A 173 11.73 10.26 -8.71
N GLN A 174 12.78 9.94 -7.94
CA GLN A 174 13.80 8.96 -8.34
C GLN A 174 13.21 7.55 -8.46
N LEU A 175 12.40 7.14 -7.49
CA LEU A 175 11.73 5.86 -7.53
C LEU A 175 10.77 5.77 -8.72
N LEU A 176 9.97 6.81 -8.97
CA LEU A 176 9.08 6.84 -10.13
C LEU A 176 9.84 6.71 -11.45
N ALA A 177 11.02 7.32 -11.56
CA ALA A 177 11.89 7.17 -12.73
C ALA A 177 12.38 5.72 -12.90
N ARG A 178 12.74 5.03 -11.82
CA ARG A 178 13.13 3.60 -11.84
C ARG A 178 11.95 2.68 -12.18
N ILE A 179 10.76 2.96 -11.63
CA ILE A 179 9.54 2.18 -11.91
C ILE A 179 9.21 2.17 -13.41
N ARG A 180 9.43 3.29 -14.10
CA ARG A 180 9.21 3.41 -15.56
C ARG A 180 10.15 2.54 -16.40
N THR A 181 11.20 1.97 -15.81
CA THR A 181 12.10 1.04 -16.51
C THR A 181 11.65 -0.41 -16.44
N LEU A 182 10.68 -0.75 -15.59
CA LEU A 182 10.13 -2.09 -15.48
C LEU A 182 9.29 -2.46 -16.71
N SER A 183 8.98 -3.73 -16.89
CA SER A 183 8.04 -4.19 -17.90
C SER A 183 6.66 -3.56 -17.73
N ARG A 184 5.89 -3.54 -18.83
CA ARG A 184 4.52 -3.04 -18.87
C ARG A 184 3.61 -3.74 -17.85
N THR A 185 3.85 -5.03 -17.58
CA THR A 185 3.08 -5.80 -16.61
C THR A 185 3.28 -5.26 -15.19
N HIS A 186 4.52 -5.13 -14.72
CA HIS A 186 4.79 -4.58 -13.39
C HIS A 186 4.35 -3.12 -13.28
N GLN A 187 4.60 -2.31 -14.31
CA GLN A 187 4.09 -0.93 -14.32
C GLN A 187 2.56 -0.87 -14.15
N THR A 188 1.83 -1.77 -14.81
CA THR A 188 0.36 -1.85 -14.68
C THR A 188 -0.06 -2.27 -13.28
N ASN A 189 0.55 -3.30 -12.69
CA ASN A 189 0.26 -3.75 -11.33
C ASN A 189 0.52 -2.64 -10.29
N ILE A 190 1.67 -1.95 -10.40
CA ILE A 190 2.00 -0.78 -9.58
C ILE A 190 0.92 0.29 -9.73
N ALA A 191 0.55 0.62 -10.97
CA ALA A 191 -0.41 1.66 -11.28
C ALA A 191 -1.82 1.36 -10.72
N LEU A 192 -2.26 0.10 -10.77
CA LEU A 192 -3.55 -0.33 -10.20
C LEU A 192 -3.60 -0.08 -8.67
N GLY A 193 -2.56 -0.52 -7.95
CA GLY A 193 -2.48 -0.32 -6.49
C GLY A 193 -2.38 1.17 -6.12
N HIS A 194 -1.57 1.93 -6.85
CA HIS A 194 -1.38 3.37 -6.58
C HIS A 194 -2.63 4.19 -6.89
N ALA A 195 -3.34 3.92 -7.99
CA ALA A 195 -4.57 4.64 -8.32
C ALA A 195 -5.64 4.48 -7.22
N ALA A 196 -5.82 3.25 -6.71
CA ALA A 196 -6.77 2.98 -5.62
C ALA A 196 -6.32 3.60 -4.27
N SER A 197 -5.06 3.41 -3.91
CA SER A 197 -4.53 3.87 -2.61
C SER A 197 -4.38 5.39 -2.53
N MET A 198 -3.79 6.04 -3.54
CA MET A 198 -3.67 7.50 -3.58
C MET A 198 -5.03 8.18 -3.71
N GLY A 199 -5.98 7.55 -4.41
CA GLY A 199 -7.38 7.98 -4.39
C GLY A 199 -7.91 8.09 -2.97
N SER A 200 -7.68 7.04 -2.16
CA SER A 200 -8.10 6.96 -0.76
C SER A 200 -7.37 7.96 0.13
N HIS A 201 -6.05 8.09 -0.07
CA HIS A 201 -5.18 9.06 0.62
C HIS A 201 -5.64 10.50 0.41
N LEU A 202 -5.81 10.92 -0.85
CA LEU A 202 -6.20 12.28 -1.18
C LEU A 202 -7.61 12.60 -0.69
N ARG A 203 -8.56 11.66 -0.76
CA ARG A 203 -9.90 11.86 -0.17
C ARG A 203 -9.83 12.05 1.35
N PHE A 204 -8.98 11.29 2.05
CA PHE A 204 -8.73 11.48 3.47
C PHE A 204 -8.13 12.87 3.76
N GLY A 205 -7.01 13.20 3.09
CA GLY A 205 -6.29 14.45 3.25
C GLY A 205 -7.17 15.67 2.94
N PHE A 206 -7.97 15.61 1.89
CA PHE A 206 -8.91 16.67 1.51
C PHE A 206 -9.81 17.07 2.70
N GLN A 207 -10.37 16.11 3.42
CA GLN A 207 -11.22 16.39 4.57
C GLN A 207 -10.42 16.69 5.85
N ALA A 208 -9.44 15.86 6.19
CA ALA A 208 -8.74 15.90 7.47
C ALA A 208 -7.68 17.01 7.51
N THR A 209 -6.80 17.02 6.52
CA THR A 209 -5.62 17.91 6.47
C THR A 209 -5.97 19.25 5.85
N TYR A 210 -6.67 19.28 4.72
CA TYR A 210 -6.88 20.51 3.96
C TYR A 210 -8.23 21.20 4.24
N ALA A 211 -9.08 20.62 5.10
CA ALA A 211 -10.41 21.17 5.44
C ALA A 211 -11.25 21.55 4.22
N ARG A 212 -11.20 20.69 3.20
CA ARG A 212 -11.86 20.79 1.89
C ARG A 212 -11.32 21.90 0.98
N ASP A 213 -10.09 22.36 1.21
CA ASP A 213 -9.37 23.25 0.30
C ASP A 213 -8.58 22.44 -0.74
N THR A 214 -9.12 22.34 -1.97
CA THR A 214 -8.47 21.63 -3.07
C THR A 214 -7.18 22.31 -3.51
N ILE A 215 -7.06 23.65 -3.40
CA ILE A 215 -5.85 24.36 -3.83
C ILE A 215 -4.71 24.03 -2.86
N ALA A 216 -4.96 24.14 -1.56
CA ALA A 216 -3.97 23.76 -0.55
C ALA A 216 -3.52 22.30 -0.69
N MET A 217 -4.44 21.38 -0.96
CA MET A 217 -4.10 19.98 -1.22
C MET A 217 -3.19 19.82 -2.45
N ARG A 218 -3.48 20.51 -3.55
CA ARG A 218 -2.68 20.45 -4.78
C ARG A 218 -1.26 20.99 -4.61
N ASP A 219 -1.10 22.01 -3.78
CA ASP A 219 0.19 22.65 -3.56
C ASP A 219 1.08 21.82 -2.61
N ASP A 220 0.47 21.08 -1.67
CA ASP A 220 1.17 20.30 -0.64
C ASP A 220 1.50 18.86 -1.07
N ASN A 221 0.75 18.28 -2.02
CA ASN A 221 0.91 16.88 -2.44
C ASN A 221 1.90 16.72 -3.62
N ALA A 222 3.10 17.27 -3.46
CA ALA A 222 4.12 17.28 -4.52
C ALA A 222 4.62 15.87 -4.92
N ALA A 223 4.53 14.88 -4.02
CA ALA A 223 4.88 13.49 -4.30
C ALA A 223 3.71 12.70 -4.93
N ASP A 224 2.50 12.80 -4.39
CA ASP A 224 1.37 11.95 -4.79
C ASP A 224 0.84 12.27 -6.19
N TYR A 225 0.76 13.55 -6.54
CA TYR A 225 0.19 13.96 -7.84
C TYR A 225 1.00 13.45 -9.04
N PRO A 226 2.35 13.49 -9.04
CA PRO A 226 3.15 12.85 -10.08
C PRO A 226 2.97 11.33 -10.19
N TRP A 227 2.90 10.63 -9.07
CA TRP A 227 2.64 9.20 -9.04
C TRP A 227 1.24 8.86 -9.55
N LEU A 228 0.24 9.67 -9.19
CA LEU A 228 -1.12 9.51 -9.67
C LEU A 228 -1.24 9.85 -11.17
N CYS A 229 -0.48 10.81 -11.69
CA CYS A 229 -0.36 11.05 -13.14
C CYS A 229 0.19 9.83 -13.88
N PHE A 230 1.25 9.21 -13.36
CA PHE A 230 1.79 7.96 -13.89
C PHE A 230 0.75 6.84 -13.82
N ALA A 231 0.14 6.64 -12.66
CA ALA A 231 -0.81 5.55 -12.44
C ALA A 231 -2.02 5.67 -13.37
N LEU A 232 -2.63 6.85 -13.44
CA LEU A 232 -3.78 7.11 -14.31
C LEU A 232 -3.44 6.92 -15.79
N LEU A 233 -2.28 7.41 -16.25
CA LEU A 233 -1.86 7.19 -17.64
C LEU A 233 -1.67 5.70 -17.93
N THR A 234 -0.91 4.98 -17.10
CA THR A 234 -0.63 3.55 -17.31
C THR A 234 -1.91 2.71 -17.30
N VAL A 235 -2.82 2.97 -16.34
CA VAL A 235 -4.12 2.29 -16.29
C VAL A 235 -4.98 2.65 -17.51
N MET A 236 -4.96 3.91 -17.97
CA MET A 236 -5.70 4.33 -19.16
C MET A 236 -5.18 3.68 -20.45
N GLN A 237 -3.86 3.51 -20.55
CA GLN A 237 -3.23 2.76 -21.65
C GLN A 237 -3.62 1.29 -21.63
N GLU A 238 -3.74 0.69 -20.45
CA GLU A 238 -4.24 -0.68 -20.34
C GLU A 238 -5.74 -0.79 -20.64
N TYR A 239 -6.54 0.18 -20.23
CA TYR A 239 -7.95 0.27 -20.62
C TYR A 239 -8.10 0.28 -22.13
N ALA A 240 -7.39 1.19 -22.83
CA ALA A 240 -7.47 1.28 -24.29
C ALA A 240 -7.06 -0.03 -24.97
N ARG A 241 -5.97 -0.68 -24.51
CA ARG A 241 -5.54 -1.96 -25.05
C ARG A 241 -6.60 -3.05 -24.89
N LEU A 242 -7.18 -3.19 -23.70
CA LEU A 242 -8.22 -4.19 -23.41
C LEU A 242 -9.51 -3.88 -24.19
N HIS A 243 -9.87 -2.61 -24.25
CA HIS A 243 -11.01 -2.10 -24.99
C HIS A 243 -10.92 -2.44 -26.48
N ASP A 244 -9.81 -2.06 -27.12
CA ASP A 244 -9.60 -2.24 -28.56
C ASP A 244 -9.43 -3.71 -28.96
N ALA A 245 -8.93 -4.54 -28.03
CA ALA A 245 -8.90 -5.99 -28.20
C ALA A 245 -10.27 -6.67 -27.93
N GLY A 246 -11.30 -5.91 -27.56
CA GLY A 246 -12.63 -6.45 -27.24
C GLY A 246 -12.66 -7.30 -25.96
N VAL A 247 -11.66 -7.18 -25.09
CA VAL A 247 -11.57 -7.94 -23.84
C VAL A 247 -12.58 -7.39 -22.83
N GLN A 248 -13.29 -8.31 -22.17
CA GLN A 248 -14.30 -8.04 -21.15
C GLN A 248 -14.00 -8.86 -19.88
N GLY A 249 -14.67 -8.52 -18.77
CA GLY A 249 -14.62 -9.26 -17.53
C GLY A 249 -13.57 -8.75 -16.53
N PRO A 250 -13.17 -9.58 -15.55
CA PRO A 250 -12.51 -9.12 -14.32
C PRO A 250 -11.26 -8.26 -14.54
N SER A 251 -10.46 -8.54 -15.56
CA SER A 251 -9.26 -7.75 -15.86
C SER A 251 -9.60 -6.32 -16.30
N ARG A 252 -10.66 -6.14 -17.11
CA ARG A 252 -11.13 -4.81 -17.52
C ARG A 252 -11.83 -4.11 -16.36
N ASP A 253 -12.64 -4.83 -15.60
CA ASP A 253 -13.36 -4.27 -14.44
C ASP A 253 -12.39 -3.66 -13.42
N ARG A 254 -11.27 -4.34 -13.13
CA ARG A 254 -10.20 -3.83 -12.25
C ARG A 254 -9.57 -2.54 -12.75
N VAL A 255 -9.30 -2.46 -14.06
CA VAL A 255 -8.73 -1.27 -14.71
C VAL A 255 -9.69 -0.09 -14.63
N VAL A 256 -10.99 -0.33 -14.91
CA VAL A 256 -12.04 0.68 -14.80
C VAL A 256 -12.18 1.18 -13.36
N GLU A 257 -12.21 0.27 -12.39
CA GLU A 257 -12.33 0.63 -10.97
C GLU A 257 -11.12 1.45 -10.50
N ALA A 258 -9.91 1.08 -10.93
CA ALA A 258 -8.70 1.84 -10.61
C ALA A 258 -8.75 3.27 -11.18
N LEU A 259 -9.21 3.45 -12.44
CA LEU A 259 -9.41 4.79 -13.02
C LEU A 259 -10.40 5.62 -12.20
N LEU A 260 -11.55 5.03 -11.83
CA LEU A 260 -12.56 5.72 -11.02
C LEU A 260 -12.00 6.14 -9.66
N ASN A 261 -11.32 5.23 -8.97
CA ASN A 261 -10.74 5.51 -7.66
C ASN A 261 -9.68 6.61 -7.73
N GLY A 262 -8.76 6.53 -8.71
CA GLY A 262 -7.69 7.52 -8.88
C GLY A 262 -8.19 8.90 -9.31
N LEU A 263 -9.26 8.97 -10.11
CA LEU A 263 -9.86 10.24 -10.52
C LEU A 263 -10.73 10.89 -9.45
N SER A 264 -11.42 10.07 -8.64
CA SER A 264 -12.44 10.56 -7.69
C SER A 264 -12.00 11.65 -6.69
N PRO A 265 -10.75 11.71 -6.16
CA PRO A 265 -10.36 12.78 -5.25
C PRO A 265 -10.32 14.16 -5.92
N ASP A 266 -9.84 14.23 -7.18
CA ASP A 266 -9.69 15.48 -7.90
C ASP A 266 -9.71 15.28 -9.43
N PRO A 267 -10.89 15.06 -10.04
CA PRO A 267 -10.99 14.84 -11.48
C PRO A 267 -10.42 16.01 -12.28
N ARG A 268 -10.60 17.24 -11.78
CA ARG A 268 -10.23 18.48 -12.49
C ARG A 268 -8.72 18.61 -12.68
N ALA A 269 -7.91 18.12 -11.74
CA ALA A 269 -6.46 18.14 -11.88
C ALA A 269 -5.99 17.38 -13.12
N PHE A 270 -6.71 16.34 -13.55
CA PHE A 270 -6.29 15.46 -14.65
C PHE A 270 -7.01 15.77 -15.97
N ILE A 271 -8.34 15.91 -15.95
CA ILE A 271 -9.12 16.14 -17.18
C ILE A 271 -9.32 17.64 -17.51
N GLY A 272 -9.13 18.52 -16.53
CA GLY A 272 -9.37 19.96 -16.63
C GLY A 272 -8.11 20.80 -16.68
N GLU A 273 -8.16 21.95 -16.01
CA GLU A 273 -7.03 22.85 -15.79
C GLU A 273 -6.24 22.40 -14.55
N PRO A 274 -4.95 22.05 -14.71
CA PRO A 274 -4.12 21.55 -13.62
C PRO A 274 -3.61 22.70 -12.75
N PRO A 275 -3.29 22.46 -11.47
CA PRO A 275 -2.44 23.36 -10.69
C PRO A 275 -1.03 23.48 -11.29
N ALA A 276 -0.34 24.56 -10.95
CA ALA A 276 1.06 24.77 -11.35
C ALA A 276 2.01 23.67 -10.84
N SER A 277 1.69 23.06 -9.69
CA SER A 277 2.42 21.91 -9.12
C SER A 277 2.48 20.71 -10.06
N LEU A 278 1.51 20.57 -10.98
CA LEU A 278 1.45 19.51 -11.98
C LEU A 278 2.18 19.79 -13.29
N SER A 279 2.84 20.95 -13.44
CA SER A 279 3.57 21.31 -14.65
C SER A 279 4.62 20.27 -15.08
N ARG A 280 5.30 19.63 -14.12
CA ARG A 280 6.28 18.56 -14.39
C ARG A 280 5.67 17.28 -14.98
N CYS A 281 4.36 17.09 -14.83
CA CYS A 281 3.61 15.93 -15.33
C CYS A 281 2.72 16.29 -16.53
N GLU A 282 2.97 17.44 -17.18
CA GLU A 282 2.13 17.95 -18.25
C GLU A 282 2.02 16.96 -19.41
N ARG A 283 3.11 16.25 -19.73
CA ARG A 283 3.15 15.24 -20.78
C ARG A 283 2.20 14.09 -20.45
N GLU A 284 2.39 13.43 -19.30
CA GLU A 284 1.56 12.29 -18.90
C GLU A 284 0.09 12.70 -18.79
N ARG A 285 -0.18 13.87 -18.19
CA ARG A 285 -1.52 14.39 -18.02
C ARG A 285 -2.21 14.69 -19.35
N THR A 286 -1.48 15.27 -20.31
CA THR A 286 -2.03 15.60 -21.63
C THR A 286 -2.37 14.34 -22.41
N GLU A 287 -1.49 13.33 -22.37
CA GLU A 287 -1.72 12.02 -22.98
C GLU A 287 -2.92 11.32 -22.34
N PHE A 288 -2.96 11.24 -21.01
CA PHE A 288 -4.09 10.70 -20.25
C PHE A 288 -5.40 11.38 -20.65
N ARG A 289 -5.43 12.72 -20.67
CA ARG A 289 -6.62 13.51 -21.01
C ARG A 289 -7.08 13.24 -22.44
N ALA A 290 -6.15 13.10 -23.39
CA ALA A 290 -6.49 12.78 -24.77
C ALA A 290 -7.17 11.41 -24.88
N MET A 291 -6.59 10.39 -24.24
CA MET A 291 -7.16 9.04 -24.19
C MET A 291 -8.51 9.01 -23.47
N PHE A 292 -8.62 9.66 -22.31
CA PHE A 292 -9.87 9.73 -21.57
C PHE A 292 -10.99 10.34 -22.43
N ARG A 293 -10.70 11.40 -23.20
CA ARG A 293 -11.67 12.01 -24.11
C ARG A 293 -12.09 11.07 -25.24
N GLN A 294 -11.17 10.27 -25.76
CA GLN A 294 -11.47 9.28 -26.79
C GLN A 294 -12.47 8.22 -26.30
N TYR A 295 -12.32 7.74 -25.06
CA TYR A 295 -13.14 6.67 -24.50
C TYR A 295 -14.19 7.16 -23.48
N ARG A 296 -14.50 8.46 -23.48
CA ARG A 296 -15.24 9.10 -22.38
C ARG A 296 -16.58 8.45 -22.12
N ASP A 297 -17.38 8.24 -23.17
CA ASP A 297 -18.75 7.78 -23.02
C ASP A 297 -18.81 6.34 -22.50
N ASP A 298 -17.93 5.47 -23.02
CA ASP A 298 -17.78 4.09 -22.56
C ASP A 298 -17.31 4.03 -21.10
N LEU A 299 -16.28 4.80 -20.76
CA LEU A 299 -15.78 4.90 -19.38
C LEU A 299 -16.84 5.41 -18.42
N LEU A 300 -17.60 6.44 -18.79
CA LEU A 300 -18.68 6.95 -17.94
C LEU A 300 -19.79 5.91 -17.72
N ALA A 301 -20.13 5.13 -18.75
CA ALA A 301 -21.08 4.04 -18.64
C ALA A 301 -20.55 2.86 -17.79
N GLU A 302 -19.25 2.58 -17.86
CA GLU A 302 -18.57 1.59 -17.03
C GLU A 302 -18.45 2.04 -15.57
N PHE A 303 -18.09 3.30 -15.31
CA PHE A 303 -18.06 3.87 -13.96
C PHE A 303 -19.43 3.87 -13.28
N GLU A 304 -20.51 4.09 -14.05
CA GLU A 304 -21.87 4.04 -13.52
C GLU A 304 -22.23 2.66 -12.94
N ARG A 305 -21.64 1.58 -13.47
CA ARG A 305 -21.81 0.21 -12.93
C ARG A 305 -21.09 0.00 -11.61
N LEU A 306 -20.09 0.83 -11.30
CA LEU A 306 -19.32 0.82 -10.04
C LEU A 306 -19.86 1.81 -9.01
N ARG A 307 -21.08 2.33 -9.20
CA ARG A 307 -21.74 3.22 -8.26
C ARG A 307 -21.80 2.54 -6.88
N PRO A 308 -21.26 3.15 -5.81
CA PRO A 308 -21.33 2.57 -4.48
C PRO A 308 -22.79 2.40 -4.03
N ASP A 309 -23.08 1.26 -3.42
CA ASP A 309 -24.37 0.97 -2.78
C ASP A 309 -24.20 0.67 -1.28
N ASP A 310 -25.33 0.53 -0.56
CA ASP A 310 -25.32 0.37 0.91
C ASP A 310 -25.09 -1.08 1.38
N ARG A 311 -25.08 -2.03 0.44
CA ARG A 311 -25.03 -3.47 0.66
C ARG A 311 -23.65 -4.06 0.37
N ILE A 312 -22.93 -3.50 -0.60
CA ILE A 312 -21.61 -3.99 -1.03
C ILE A 312 -20.49 -3.07 -0.53
N TYR A 313 -19.32 -3.66 -0.36
CA TYR A 313 -18.13 -2.88 -0.04
C TYR A 313 -17.71 -2.02 -1.22
N SER A 314 -17.30 -0.78 -0.96
CA SER A 314 -16.75 0.11 -1.97
C SER A 314 -15.44 0.74 -1.48
N PRO A 315 -14.36 0.69 -2.29
CA PRO A 315 -13.10 1.36 -1.95
C PRO A 315 -13.25 2.89 -1.96
N LEU A 316 -14.26 3.44 -2.65
CA LEU A 316 -14.57 4.87 -2.56
C LEU A 316 -15.09 5.27 -1.18
N SER A 317 -15.58 4.33 -0.38
CA SER A 317 -16.07 4.54 0.98
C SER A 317 -14.98 4.31 2.03
N PHE A 318 -13.79 3.88 1.63
CA PHE A 318 -12.66 3.62 2.52
C PHE A 318 -11.57 4.68 2.29
N PHE A 319 -11.20 5.40 3.34
CA PHE A 319 -10.22 6.48 3.30
C PHE A 319 -9.21 6.26 4.40
N PHE A 320 -7.93 6.47 4.10
CA PHE A 320 -6.86 6.31 5.07
C PHE A 320 -5.72 7.24 4.76
N ASN A 321 -4.98 7.67 5.78
CA ASN A 321 -3.82 8.53 5.59
C ASN A 321 -2.63 7.81 4.97
N PHE A 322 -2.43 6.52 5.21
CA PHE A 322 -1.28 5.80 4.68
C PHE A 322 -1.59 4.31 4.58
N SER A 323 -1.16 3.65 3.50
CA SER A 323 -1.38 2.21 3.27
C SER A 323 -0.83 1.36 4.41
N HIS A 324 0.35 1.70 4.95
CA HIS A 324 0.96 0.93 6.03
C HIS A 324 0.11 0.93 7.31
N ASN A 325 -0.67 1.99 7.58
CA ASN A 325 -1.56 2.05 8.75
C ASN A 325 -2.71 1.04 8.63
N VAL A 326 -3.22 0.82 7.42
CA VAL A 326 -4.24 -0.21 7.14
C VAL A 326 -3.65 -1.59 7.38
N LEU A 327 -2.45 -1.87 6.87
CA LEU A 327 -1.77 -3.15 7.09
C LEU A 327 -1.49 -3.37 8.59
N LYS A 328 -0.84 -2.41 9.24
CA LYS A 328 -0.54 -2.43 10.68
C LYS A 328 -1.80 -2.71 11.51
N GLY A 329 -2.89 -1.99 11.25
CA GLY A 329 -4.17 -2.21 11.94
C GLY A 329 -4.77 -3.59 11.69
N THR A 330 -4.63 -4.12 10.48
CA THR A 330 -5.11 -5.48 10.12
C THR A 330 -4.35 -6.56 10.90
N ILE A 331 -3.02 -6.39 11.03
CA ILE A 331 -2.17 -7.30 11.80
C ILE A 331 -2.46 -7.20 13.29
N VAL A 332 -2.55 -5.98 13.84
CA VAL A 332 -2.92 -5.77 15.24
C VAL A 332 -4.26 -6.45 15.55
N ASP A 333 -5.27 -6.27 14.70
CA ASP A 333 -6.57 -6.92 14.88
C ASP A 333 -6.47 -8.45 14.88
N ALA A 334 -5.80 -9.02 13.87
CA ALA A 334 -5.61 -10.45 13.73
C ALA A 334 -4.93 -11.07 14.97
N LEU A 335 -3.92 -10.37 15.51
CA LEU A 335 -3.24 -10.74 16.73
C LEU A 335 -4.17 -10.63 17.93
N LEU A 336 -4.89 -9.53 18.14
CA LEU A 336 -5.78 -9.38 19.29
C LEU A 336 -6.90 -10.43 19.32
N ARG A 337 -7.49 -10.75 18.17
CA ARG A 337 -8.55 -11.77 18.07
C ARG A 337 -8.05 -13.21 17.98
N GLY A 338 -6.74 -13.42 17.84
CA GLY A 338 -6.11 -14.75 17.75
C GLY A 338 -6.49 -15.53 16.47
N ARG A 339 -6.82 -14.83 15.37
CA ARG A 339 -7.19 -15.46 14.09
C ARG A 339 -6.82 -14.51 12.95
N ALA A 340 -6.32 -15.02 11.82
CA ALA A 340 -5.96 -14.19 10.65
C ALA A 340 -7.19 -13.74 9.90
N TRP A 341 -7.02 -12.65 9.15
CA TRP A 341 -7.97 -12.25 8.11
C TRP A 341 -7.69 -13.07 6.87
N ASP A 342 -8.75 -13.49 6.19
CA ASP A 342 -8.67 -14.08 4.85
C ASP A 342 -8.58 -12.99 3.78
N LEU A 343 -8.17 -11.77 4.14
CA LEU A 343 -8.08 -10.60 3.28
C LEU A 343 -6.64 -10.09 3.25
N SER A 344 -6.14 -9.76 2.06
CA SER A 344 -4.93 -8.97 1.89
C SER A 344 -5.24 -7.47 1.97
N PHE A 345 -4.19 -6.63 1.95
CA PHE A 345 -4.39 -5.19 1.79
C PHE A 345 -5.09 -4.84 0.47
N ASN A 346 -4.75 -5.53 -0.62
CA ASN A 346 -5.34 -5.33 -1.95
C ASN A 346 -6.85 -5.58 -1.97
N ASP A 347 -7.35 -6.53 -1.17
CA ASP A 347 -8.79 -6.78 -1.04
C ASP A 347 -9.57 -5.56 -0.53
N LEU A 348 -8.92 -4.64 0.21
CA LEU A 348 -9.50 -3.36 0.66
C LEU A 348 -9.31 -2.23 -0.35
N LEU A 349 -8.63 -2.47 -1.48
CA LEU A 349 -8.48 -1.50 -2.56
C LEU A 349 -9.48 -1.71 -3.69
N THR A 350 -10.34 -2.73 -3.59
CA THR A 350 -11.31 -3.11 -4.63
C THR A 350 -12.65 -3.53 -4.07
N GLY A 351 -13.73 -3.08 -4.71
CA GLY A 351 -15.10 -3.56 -4.51
C GLY A 351 -15.40 -4.83 -5.29
N LEU A 352 -14.47 -5.28 -6.14
CA LEU A 352 -14.65 -6.45 -6.99
C LEU A 352 -14.33 -7.76 -6.25
N GLY A 353 -14.92 -8.85 -6.75
CA GLY A 353 -14.70 -10.19 -6.21
C GLY A 353 -15.58 -10.51 -4.99
N PRO A 354 -15.43 -11.70 -4.41
CA PRO A 354 -16.21 -12.11 -3.25
C PRO A 354 -15.73 -11.38 -1.97
N LYS A 355 -16.41 -11.66 -0.84
CA LYS A 355 -16.03 -11.23 0.53
C LYS A 355 -16.42 -9.80 0.93
N ASP A 356 -17.45 -9.21 0.31
CA ASP A 356 -17.94 -7.86 0.67
C ASP A 356 -18.20 -7.70 2.18
N GLU A 357 -18.81 -8.72 2.81
CA GLU A 357 -19.06 -8.71 4.25
C GLU A 357 -17.76 -8.67 5.07
N SER A 358 -16.75 -9.49 4.72
CA SER A 358 -15.46 -9.50 5.39
C SER A 358 -14.71 -8.18 5.17
N LYS A 359 -14.73 -7.63 3.95
CA LYS A 359 -14.08 -6.35 3.63
C LYS A 359 -14.69 -5.21 4.44
N ALA A 360 -16.02 -5.12 4.47
CA ALA A 360 -16.73 -4.12 5.26
C ALA A 360 -16.56 -4.33 6.76
N ALA A 361 -16.49 -5.59 7.23
CA ALA A 361 -16.20 -5.89 8.64
C ALA A 361 -14.80 -5.42 9.04
N LEU A 362 -13.77 -5.77 8.27
CA LEU A 362 -12.41 -5.31 8.52
C LEU A 362 -12.33 -3.78 8.48
N ALA A 363 -12.88 -3.12 7.44
CA ALA A 363 -12.85 -1.66 7.34
C ALA A 363 -13.51 -0.94 8.54
N ARG A 364 -14.65 -1.45 9.03
CA ARG A 364 -15.31 -0.94 10.26
C ARG A 364 -14.46 -1.17 11.51
N THR A 365 -13.83 -2.34 11.62
CA THR A 365 -12.93 -2.66 12.74
C THR A 365 -11.72 -1.73 12.76
N LEU A 366 -11.07 -1.50 11.62
CA LEU A 366 -9.94 -0.58 11.49
C LEU A 366 -10.32 0.87 11.83
N MET A 367 -11.49 1.32 11.35
CA MET A 367 -12.05 2.62 11.73
C MET A 367 -12.31 2.69 13.25
N GLY A 368 -12.79 1.60 13.85
CA GLY A 368 -12.98 1.48 15.29
C GLY A 368 -11.68 1.74 16.06
N TYR A 369 -10.59 1.06 15.70
CA TYR A 369 -9.27 1.30 16.30
C TYR A 369 -8.80 2.75 16.09
N ALA A 370 -8.90 3.27 14.86
CA ALA A 370 -8.50 4.64 14.55
C ALA A 370 -9.29 5.70 15.36
N ARG A 371 -10.54 5.41 15.74
CA ARG A 371 -11.36 6.27 16.62
C ARG A 371 -10.95 6.22 18.09
N THR A 372 -10.37 5.11 18.56
CA THR A 372 -9.92 4.99 19.96
C THR A 372 -8.60 5.70 20.22
N SER A 373 -7.77 5.88 19.20
CA SER A 373 -6.52 6.65 19.27
C SER A 373 -6.42 7.61 18.07
N PRO A 374 -7.25 8.66 18.02
CA PRO A 374 -7.24 9.60 16.91
C PRO A 374 -6.03 10.52 16.96
N ASP A 375 -5.59 10.97 15.78
CA ASP A 375 -4.51 11.94 15.64
C ASP A 375 -5.03 13.38 15.72
N ARG A 376 -4.19 14.29 16.24
CA ARG A 376 -4.53 15.71 16.27
C ARG A 376 -4.07 16.37 14.97
N ILE A 377 -5.01 16.54 14.04
CA ILE A 377 -4.78 17.20 12.75
C ILE A 377 -5.50 18.55 12.78
N ARG A 378 -4.74 19.65 12.63
CA ARG A 378 -5.26 21.04 12.71
C ARG A 378 -6.09 21.32 13.97
N GLY A 379 -5.62 20.81 15.11
CA GLY A 379 -6.29 20.98 16.40
C GLY A 379 -7.56 20.14 16.59
N ARG A 380 -7.94 19.30 15.62
CA ARG A 380 -9.08 18.38 15.69
C ARG A 380 -8.60 16.94 15.80
N LEU A 381 -9.33 16.12 16.55
CA LEU A 381 -9.09 14.68 16.61
C LEU A 381 -9.68 14.01 15.37
N MET A 382 -8.83 13.37 14.57
CA MET A 382 -9.19 12.72 13.32
C MET A 382 -8.77 11.25 13.36
N PRO A 383 -9.69 10.29 13.13
CA PRO A 383 -9.31 8.90 12.95
C PRO A 383 -8.62 8.75 11.60
N VAL A 384 -7.41 8.19 11.57
CA VAL A 384 -6.58 8.08 10.36
C VAL A 384 -7.04 7.01 9.35
N ILE A 385 -8.05 6.22 9.72
CA ILE A 385 -8.76 5.27 8.85
C ILE A 385 -10.26 5.50 9.03
N VAL A 386 -10.98 5.67 7.92
CA VAL A 386 -12.39 6.00 7.87
C VAL A 386 -13.08 5.07 6.87
N PHE A 387 -14.15 4.41 7.31
CA PHE A 387 -15.08 3.72 6.43
C PHE A 387 -16.45 4.38 6.53
N ASP A 388 -16.87 5.07 5.46
CA ASP A 388 -18.10 5.85 5.40
C ASP A 388 -18.76 5.67 4.01
N PRO A 389 -19.77 4.79 3.91
CA PRO A 389 -20.53 4.56 2.68
C PRO A 389 -21.13 5.84 2.08
N ASP A 390 -21.65 6.74 2.92
CA ASP A 390 -22.33 7.96 2.49
C ASP A 390 -21.32 8.93 1.86
N ALA A 391 -20.16 9.08 2.48
CA ALA A 391 -19.05 9.85 1.92
C ALA A 391 -18.55 9.27 0.59
N GLY A 392 -18.52 7.94 0.45
CA GLY A 392 -18.18 7.28 -0.82
C GLY A 392 -19.19 7.55 -1.93
N ARG A 393 -20.49 7.52 -1.63
CA ARG A 393 -21.56 7.89 -2.60
C ARG A 393 -21.47 9.36 -2.99
N GLU A 394 -21.12 10.24 -2.05
CA GLU A 394 -20.87 11.66 -2.33
C GLU A 394 -19.67 11.83 -3.28
N ALA A 395 -18.53 11.21 -2.95
CA ALA A 395 -17.32 11.25 -3.76
C ALA A 395 -17.58 10.78 -5.20
N PHE A 396 -18.29 9.65 -5.35
CA PHE A 396 -18.71 9.14 -6.65
C PHE A 396 -19.55 10.15 -7.43
N ARG A 397 -20.59 10.73 -6.80
CA ARG A 397 -21.49 11.67 -7.48
C ARG A 397 -20.75 12.94 -7.92
N ILE A 398 -19.89 13.47 -7.07
CA ILE A 398 -19.05 14.63 -7.38
C ILE A 398 -18.13 14.29 -8.55
N ALA A 399 -17.44 13.15 -8.50
CA ALA A 399 -16.54 12.71 -9.55
C ALA A 399 -17.26 12.58 -10.89
N MET A 400 -18.36 11.81 -10.94
CA MET A 400 -19.15 11.62 -12.17
C MET A 400 -19.69 12.93 -12.76
N ARG A 401 -20.11 13.88 -11.91
CA ARG A 401 -20.51 15.21 -12.38
C ARG A 401 -19.33 15.93 -13.04
N LYS A 402 -18.15 15.92 -12.41
CA LYS A 402 -16.95 16.59 -12.96
C LYS A 402 -16.40 15.92 -14.21
N LEU A 403 -16.51 14.61 -14.33
CA LEU A 403 -16.08 13.87 -15.52
C LEU A 403 -17.02 14.10 -16.72
N ARG A 404 -18.25 14.58 -16.49
CA ARG A 404 -19.25 14.95 -17.53
C ARG A 404 -19.19 16.42 -17.95
N GLU A 405 -18.64 17.31 -17.11
CA GLU A 405 -18.20 18.66 -17.50
C GLU A 405 -17.08 18.53 -18.54
#